data_AF-A0A815IUY8-F1
#
_entry.id   AF-A0A815IUY8-F1
#
_cell.length_a   1.000
_cell.length_b   1.000
_cell.length_c   1.000
_cell.angle_alpha   90.00
_cell.angle_beta   90.00
_cell.angle_gamma   90.00
#
_symmetry.space_group_name_H-M   'P 1'
#
loop_
_entity.id
_entity.type
_entity.pdbx_description
1 polymer ?
#
loop_
_entity_poly.entity_id
_entity_poly.type
_entity_poly.pdbx_seq_one_letter_code
_entity_poly.pdbx_strand_id
1 'polypeptide(L)'
;MQDDFELDSGRRNSEYEKSDSSSEDEVAVSHEQDHIRKILNDVFSILKIETIIDTRNSDILCSQVNQACELLQIMRDNLLNDKKKNTELLEEDKSLSLTLTEKNELINGLKKLYHVSNKQEQIRLLTIAPTGWGRQKLQKFFDSSERQARRSLEIRASKGVLGSSEDLRGNKLLDKAVAESVIKFYEEDWISRISTNKSDVLLIKKQPVPKRFMLLTMGEAFEQFKINFPQHVIGRSKFFDLKPRHVQPTRFHDTCCCVYHENFDLLLKVKSKLFFSQNH
;
A
#
# COMPACT_ATOMS: atom_id res chain seq x y z
N MET A 1 -42.55 32.80 -53.26
CA MET A 1 -41.55 32.05 -54.05
C MET A 1 -41.64 30.61 -53.54
N GLN A 2 -42.63 29.81 -53.93
CA GLN A 2 -43.20 29.59 -55.26
C GLN A 2 -42.16 29.01 -56.23
N ASP A 3 -42.58 27.94 -56.87
CA ASP A 3 -42.07 27.26 -58.07
C ASP A 3 -41.10 26.10 -57.76
N ASP A 4 -41.57 24.84 -57.74
CA ASP A 4 -42.00 23.99 -58.87
C ASP A 4 -40.87 23.72 -59.87
N PHE A 5 -40.53 22.44 -60.06
CA PHE A 5 -40.32 21.85 -61.39
C PHE A 5 -40.24 20.32 -61.28
N GLU A 6 -41.39 19.67 -61.48
CA GLU A 6 -41.45 18.33 -62.07
C GLU A 6 -40.97 18.41 -63.52
N LEU A 7 -40.23 17.40 -63.99
CA LEU A 7 -40.30 16.98 -65.40
C LEU A 7 -40.10 15.46 -65.52
N ASP A 8 -41.25 14.82 -65.69
CA ASP A 8 -41.49 13.54 -66.35
C ASP A 8 -40.97 13.52 -67.80
N SER A 9 -40.50 12.36 -68.28
CA SER A 9 -40.98 11.75 -69.53
C SER A 9 -40.11 10.56 -69.93
N GLY A 10 -40.70 9.36 -69.89
CA GLY A 10 -39.94 8.13 -70.13
C GLY A 10 -40.70 6.90 -70.64
N ARG A 11 -41.90 7.04 -71.19
CA ARG A 11 -42.50 6.19 -72.25
C ARG A 11 -42.59 4.65 -72.05
N ARG A 12 -43.85 4.19 -72.09
CA ARG A 12 -44.43 3.20 -73.03
C ARG A 12 -44.59 1.75 -72.54
N ASN A 13 -45.87 1.38 -72.37
CA ASN A 13 -46.57 0.10 -72.55
C ASN A 13 -45.74 -1.10 -73.06
N SER A 14 -45.92 -2.29 -72.47
CA SER A 14 -46.97 -3.23 -72.88
C SER A 14 -46.79 -4.60 -72.21
N GLU A 15 -47.90 -5.20 -71.81
CA GLU A 15 -48.07 -6.62 -71.53
C GLU A 15 -47.45 -7.50 -72.64
N TYR A 16 -46.81 -8.61 -72.26
CA TYR A 16 -47.21 -9.98 -72.64
C TYR A 16 -46.24 -11.05 -72.06
N GLU A 17 -46.79 -11.82 -71.11
CA GLU A 17 -46.63 -13.26 -70.81
C GLU A 17 -45.28 -14.03 -70.71
N LYS A 18 -45.26 -14.86 -69.64
CA LYS A 18 -44.59 -16.18 -69.39
C LYS A 18 -43.08 -16.14 -69.11
N SER A 19 -42.52 -16.80 -68.09
CA SER A 19 -42.95 -17.93 -67.25
C SER A 19 -41.95 -18.17 -66.10
N ASP A 20 -42.38 -18.94 -65.09
CA ASP A 20 -41.59 -19.66 -64.06
C ASP A 20 -40.99 -18.90 -62.87
N SER A 21 -41.88 -18.56 -61.93
CA SER A 21 -41.58 -18.31 -60.51
C SER A 21 -41.75 -19.59 -59.68
N SER A 22 -40.70 -20.40 -59.49
CA SER A 22 -40.80 -21.58 -58.60
C SER A 22 -39.47 -22.21 -58.15
N SER A 23 -38.38 -21.47 -57.92
CA SER A 23 -37.12 -22.13 -57.51
C SER A 23 -36.26 -21.47 -56.43
N GLU A 24 -36.48 -20.21 -56.03
CA GLU A 24 -35.58 -19.54 -55.08
C GLU A 24 -36.11 -19.50 -53.63
N ASP A 25 -37.42 -19.46 -53.41
CA ASP A 25 -38.00 -19.41 -52.05
C ASP A 25 -38.01 -20.77 -51.33
N GLU A 26 -37.98 -21.89 -52.06
CA GLU A 26 -37.99 -23.23 -51.45
C GLU A 26 -36.66 -23.60 -50.76
N VAL A 27 -35.54 -23.05 -51.23
CA VAL A 27 -34.19 -23.38 -50.73
C VAL A 27 -33.86 -22.68 -49.41
N ALA A 28 -34.44 -21.49 -49.17
CA ALA A 28 -34.25 -20.75 -47.92
C ALA A 28 -35.01 -21.39 -46.75
N VAL A 29 -36.23 -21.88 -46.99
CA VAL A 29 -37.07 -22.53 -45.97
C VAL A 29 -36.50 -23.87 -45.51
N SER A 30 -35.82 -24.62 -46.39
CA SER A 30 -35.18 -25.89 -46.01
C SER A 30 -33.99 -25.70 -45.06
N HIS A 31 -33.23 -24.61 -45.22
CA HIS A 31 -32.01 -24.37 -44.43
C HIS A 31 -32.30 -23.98 -42.97
N GLU A 32 -33.39 -23.23 -42.71
CA GLU A 32 -33.83 -22.89 -41.36
C GLU A 32 -34.43 -24.10 -40.62
N GLN A 33 -35.19 -24.94 -41.33
CA GLN A 33 -35.76 -26.16 -40.77
C GLN A 33 -34.68 -27.14 -40.31
N ASP A 34 -33.56 -27.24 -41.04
CA ASP A 34 -32.43 -28.09 -40.66
C ASP A 34 -31.66 -27.56 -39.45
N HIS A 35 -31.55 -26.24 -39.28
CA HIS A 35 -30.93 -25.65 -38.10
C HIS A 35 -31.76 -25.90 -36.84
N ILE A 36 -33.08 -25.74 -36.94
CA ILE A 36 -34.02 -25.99 -35.83
C ILE A 36 -34.01 -27.47 -35.44
N ARG A 37 -33.99 -28.39 -36.42
CA ARG A 37 -33.86 -29.85 -36.16
C ARG A 37 -32.59 -30.18 -35.38
N LYS A 38 -31.46 -29.55 -35.73
CA LYS A 38 -30.18 -29.80 -35.06
C LYS A 38 -30.24 -29.38 -33.59
N ILE A 39 -30.76 -28.18 -33.32
CA ILE A 39 -30.94 -27.67 -31.95
C ILE A 39 -31.89 -28.57 -31.14
N LEU A 40 -32.99 -29.01 -31.73
CA LEU A 40 -33.95 -29.91 -31.06
C LEU A 40 -33.34 -31.27 -30.74
N ASN A 41 -32.58 -31.87 -31.67
CA ASN A 41 -31.91 -33.14 -31.43
C ASN A 41 -30.81 -33.03 -30.36
N ASP A 42 -30.09 -31.90 -30.30
CA ASP A 42 -29.11 -31.66 -29.24
C ASP A 42 -29.80 -31.56 -27.86
N VAL A 43 -30.93 -30.84 -27.77
CA VAL A 43 -31.73 -30.73 -26.54
C VAL A 43 -32.31 -32.09 -26.12
N PHE A 44 -32.88 -32.85 -27.06
CA PHE A 44 -33.43 -34.18 -26.77
C PHE A 44 -32.37 -35.20 -26.38
N SER A 45 -31.16 -35.11 -26.95
CA SER A 45 -30.01 -35.94 -26.54
C SER A 45 -29.60 -35.66 -25.09
N ILE A 46 -29.57 -34.38 -24.69
CA ILE A 46 -29.27 -33.98 -23.30
C ILE A 46 -30.34 -34.49 -22.33
N LEU A 47 -31.61 -34.48 -22.76
CA LEU A 47 -32.75 -34.92 -21.95
C LEU A 47 -33.07 -36.42 -22.06
N LYS A 48 -32.29 -37.18 -22.85
CA LYS A 48 -32.50 -38.61 -23.17
C LYS A 48 -33.88 -38.92 -23.76
N ILE A 49 -34.41 -38.04 -24.59
CA ILE A 49 -35.65 -38.25 -25.36
C ILE A 49 -35.27 -38.84 -26.72
N GLU A 50 -36.06 -39.79 -27.24
CA GLU A 50 -35.83 -40.40 -28.55
C GLU A 50 -35.85 -39.33 -29.68
N THR A 51 -34.86 -39.39 -30.59
CA THR A 51 -34.63 -38.37 -31.61
C THR A 51 -35.64 -38.43 -32.75
N ILE A 52 -35.88 -37.28 -33.38
CA ILE A 52 -36.90 -37.07 -34.42
C ILE A 52 -36.50 -37.81 -35.70
N ILE A 53 -37.29 -38.78 -36.15
CA ILE A 53 -37.07 -39.48 -37.45
C ILE A 53 -37.96 -38.90 -38.56
N ASP A 54 -39.13 -38.33 -38.29
CA ASP A 54 -40.03 -37.81 -39.34
C ASP A 54 -40.76 -36.50 -38.97
N THR A 55 -40.54 -35.44 -39.73
CA THR A 55 -41.21 -34.12 -39.55
C THR A 55 -42.62 -34.05 -40.14
N ARG A 56 -43.28 -35.17 -40.41
CA ARG A 56 -44.64 -35.20 -40.98
C ARG A 56 -45.75 -35.27 -39.93
N ASN A 57 -45.42 -35.55 -38.67
CA ASN A 57 -46.37 -35.55 -37.55
C ASN A 57 -46.06 -34.41 -36.58
N SER A 58 -46.66 -33.24 -36.83
CA SER A 58 -46.55 -32.05 -35.97
C SER A 58 -46.91 -32.32 -34.51
N ASP A 59 -47.88 -33.20 -34.28
CA ASP A 59 -48.46 -33.42 -32.96
C ASP A 59 -47.52 -34.22 -32.04
N ILE A 60 -46.78 -35.18 -32.61
CA ILE A 60 -45.76 -35.96 -31.89
C ILE A 60 -44.58 -35.06 -31.52
N LEU A 61 -44.17 -34.18 -32.44
CA LEU A 61 -43.13 -33.19 -32.17
C LEU A 61 -43.54 -32.20 -31.07
N CYS A 62 -44.76 -31.66 -31.14
CA CYS A 62 -45.28 -30.79 -30.10
C CYS A 62 -45.33 -31.49 -28.74
N SER A 63 -45.74 -32.76 -28.69
CA SER A 63 -45.73 -33.59 -27.47
C SER A 63 -44.32 -33.74 -26.90
N GLN A 64 -43.33 -34.07 -27.73
CA GLN A 64 -41.94 -34.25 -27.30
C GLN A 64 -41.30 -32.93 -26.85
N VAL A 65 -41.58 -31.83 -27.55
CA VAL A 65 -41.12 -30.49 -27.16
C VAL A 65 -41.73 -30.06 -25.83
N ASN A 66 -43.02 -30.31 -25.61
CA ASN A 66 -43.67 -30.00 -24.33
C ASN A 66 -43.08 -30.82 -23.19
N GLN A 67 -42.84 -32.12 -23.41
CA GLN A 67 -42.18 -32.99 -22.43
C GLN A 67 -40.76 -32.50 -22.11
N ALA A 68 -40.00 -32.06 -23.12
CA ALA A 68 -38.69 -31.47 -22.91
C ALA A 68 -38.76 -30.16 -22.11
N CYS A 69 -39.75 -29.31 -22.40
CA CYS A 69 -39.98 -28.07 -21.66
C CYS A 69 -40.31 -28.32 -20.18
N GLU A 70 -41.16 -29.32 -19.87
CA GLU A 70 -41.48 -29.69 -18.50
C GLU A 70 -40.24 -30.20 -17.74
N LEU A 71 -39.43 -31.06 -18.37
CA LEU A 71 -38.19 -31.55 -17.75
C LEU A 71 -37.18 -30.42 -17.49
N LEU A 72 -37.04 -29.49 -18.43
CA LEU A 72 -36.17 -28.32 -18.25
C LEU A 72 -36.68 -27.40 -17.13
N GLN A 73 -37.99 -27.24 -16.98
CA GLN A 73 -38.58 -26.49 -15.87
C GLN A 73 -38.29 -27.18 -14.53
N ILE A 74 -38.47 -28.50 -14.44
CA ILE A 74 -38.13 -29.28 -13.23
C ILE A 74 -36.65 -29.15 -12.89
N MET A 75 -35.75 -29.28 -13.88
CA MET A 75 -34.31 -29.12 -13.66
C MET A 75 -33.95 -27.71 -13.21
N ARG A 76 -34.56 -26.68 -13.81
CA ARG A 76 -34.37 -25.29 -13.41
C ARG A 76 -34.79 -25.07 -11.96
N ASP A 77 -35.95 -25.59 -11.58
CA ASP A 77 -36.49 -25.39 -10.24
C ASP A 77 -35.69 -26.17 -9.19
N ASN A 78 -35.18 -27.36 -9.54
CA ASN A 78 -34.21 -28.09 -8.71
C ASN A 78 -32.90 -27.30 -8.53
N LEU A 79 -32.34 -26.73 -9.60
CA LEU A 79 -31.14 -25.89 -9.52
C LEU A 79 -31.36 -24.61 -8.71
N LEU A 80 -32.55 -24.00 -8.81
CA LEU A 80 -32.92 -22.84 -8.00
C LEU A 80 -33.07 -23.22 -6.52
N ASN A 81 -33.64 -24.39 -6.22
CA ASN A 81 -33.76 -24.91 -4.87
C ASN A 81 -32.41 -25.33 -4.29
N ASP A 82 -31.53 -25.95 -5.07
CA ASP A 82 -30.15 -26.28 -4.66
C ASP A 82 -29.34 -25.01 -4.42
N LYS A 83 -29.51 -23.97 -5.24
CA LYS A 83 -28.95 -22.65 -4.96
C LYS A 83 -29.50 -22.10 -3.67
N LYS A 84 -30.82 -22.02 -3.47
CA LYS A 84 -31.45 -21.54 -2.22
C LYS A 84 -30.94 -22.30 -1.00
N LYS A 85 -30.86 -23.63 -1.07
CA LYS A 85 -30.36 -24.49 0.02
C LYS A 85 -28.88 -24.25 0.30
N ASN A 86 -28.06 -24.04 -0.72
CA ASN A 86 -26.67 -23.65 -0.56
C ASN A 86 -26.49 -22.20 -0.05
N THR A 87 -27.41 -21.28 -0.37
CA THR A 87 -27.43 -19.93 0.22
C THR A 87 -27.87 -19.97 1.69
N GLU A 88 -28.85 -20.80 2.03
CA GLU A 88 -29.35 -20.97 3.40
C GLU A 88 -28.34 -21.68 4.31
N LEU A 89 -27.57 -22.64 3.79
CA LEU A 89 -26.48 -23.31 4.55
C LEU A 89 -25.28 -22.40 4.86
N LEU A 90 -25.20 -21.20 4.25
CA LEU A 90 -24.19 -20.18 4.57
C LEU A 90 -24.70 -19.12 5.56
N GLU A 91 -25.96 -19.19 6.01
CA GLU A 91 -26.56 -18.22 6.95
C GLU A 91 -26.87 -18.82 8.34
N GLU A 92 -26.37 -20.00 8.68
CA GLU A 92 -26.38 -20.50 10.06
C GLU A 92 -25.20 -20.00 10.90
N ASP A 93 -24.84 -18.72 10.78
CA ASP A 93 -24.23 -18.02 11.90
C ASP A 93 -25.33 -17.86 12.95
N LYS A 94 -25.44 -18.83 13.87
CA LYS A 94 -26.21 -18.69 15.11
C LYS A 94 -25.75 -17.43 15.82
N SER A 95 -26.37 -16.31 15.51
CA SER A 95 -26.10 -15.02 16.11
C SER A 95 -26.49 -15.12 17.58
N LEU A 96 -25.52 -15.43 18.45
CA LEU A 96 -25.69 -15.33 19.88
C LEU A 96 -26.03 -13.87 20.19
N SER A 97 -27.31 -13.61 20.44
CA SER A 97 -27.78 -12.28 20.78
C SER A 97 -27.36 -11.98 22.21
N LEU A 98 -26.23 -11.30 22.38
CA LEU A 98 -25.80 -10.81 23.69
C LEU A 98 -26.89 -9.93 24.30
N THR A 99 -27.22 -10.21 25.57
CA THR A 99 -28.10 -9.39 26.38
C THR A 99 -27.51 -8.00 26.58
N LEU A 100 -28.35 -7.01 26.91
CA LEU A 100 -27.89 -5.64 27.15
C LEU A 100 -26.88 -5.59 28.31
N THR A 101 -27.06 -6.44 29.31
CA THR A 101 -26.18 -6.55 30.49
C THR A 101 -24.78 -7.01 30.09
N GLU A 102 -24.66 -8.08 29.30
CA GLU A 102 -23.38 -8.60 28.83
C GLU A 102 -22.64 -7.58 27.95
N LYS A 103 -23.38 -6.84 27.09
CA LYS A 103 -22.80 -5.76 26.28
C LYS A 103 -22.21 -4.65 27.17
N ASN A 104 -22.94 -4.24 28.19
CA ASN A 104 -22.47 -3.21 29.13
C ASN A 104 -21.26 -3.69 29.94
N GLU A 105 -21.25 -4.96 30.36
CA GLU A 105 -20.13 -5.56 31.08
C GLU A 105 -18.85 -5.57 30.23
N LEU A 106 -18.95 -6.01 28.97
CA LEU A 106 -17.83 -6.00 28.03
C LEU A 106 -17.27 -4.60 27.80
N ILE A 107 -18.15 -3.62 27.55
CA ILE A 107 -17.73 -2.25 27.28
C ILE A 107 -17.10 -1.60 28.53
N ASN A 108 -17.65 -1.87 29.72
CA ASN A 108 -17.09 -1.39 30.98
C ASN A 108 -15.74 -2.05 31.28
N GLY A 109 -15.58 -3.34 30.94
CA GLY A 109 -14.30 -4.04 31.00
C GLY A 109 -13.25 -3.37 30.11
N LEU A 110 -13.60 -3.03 28.87
CA LEU A 110 -12.72 -2.29 27.96
C LEU A 110 -12.34 -0.91 28.51
N LYS A 111 -13.27 -0.18 29.12
CA LYS A 111 -12.97 1.12 29.74
C LYS A 111 -12.00 0.97 30.91
N LYS A 112 -12.17 -0.04 31.76
CA LYS A 112 -11.21 -0.34 32.85
C LYS A 112 -9.83 -0.68 32.30
N LEU A 113 -9.75 -1.54 31.28
CA LEU A 113 -8.49 -1.92 30.63
C LEU A 113 -7.78 -0.71 30.02
N TYR A 114 -8.52 0.20 29.38
CA TYR A 114 -7.97 1.42 28.80
C TYR A 114 -7.22 2.27 29.84
N HIS A 115 -7.81 2.47 31.03
CA HIS A 115 -7.19 3.30 32.07
C HIS A 115 -5.93 2.68 32.70
N VAL A 116 -5.83 1.35 32.75
CA VAL A 116 -4.65 0.63 33.28
C VAL A 116 -3.52 0.52 32.24
N SER A 117 -3.87 0.59 30.96
CA SER A 117 -2.95 0.30 29.85
C SER A 117 -1.98 1.44 29.52
N ASN A 118 -0.88 1.10 28.84
CA ASN A 118 0.07 2.09 28.29
C ASN A 118 -0.53 2.85 27.09
N LYS A 119 0.04 4.01 26.72
CA LYS A 119 -0.45 4.89 25.65
C LYS A 119 -0.63 4.21 24.29
N GLN A 120 0.24 3.28 23.92
CA GLN A 120 0.12 2.52 22.67
C GLN A 120 -1.11 1.60 22.72
N GLU A 121 -1.22 0.83 23.81
CA GLU A 121 -2.32 -0.11 23.98
C GLU A 121 -3.65 0.63 24.18
N GLN A 122 -3.64 1.79 24.82
CA GLN A 122 -4.79 2.71 24.85
C GLN A 122 -5.27 3.06 23.44
N ILE A 123 -4.37 3.45 22.54
CA ILE A 123 -4.72 3.75 21.14
C ILE A 123 -5.24 2.49 20.43
N ARG A 124 -4.62 1.34 20.69
CA ARG A 124 -5.02 0.04 20.12
C ARG A 124 -6.42 -0.36 20.58
N LEU A 125 -6.73 -0.25 21.87
CA LEU A 125 -8.05 -0.54 22.43
C LEU A 125 -9.13 0.40 21.87
N LEU A 126 -8.80 1.68 21.66
CA LEU A 126 -9.72 2.62 21.01
C LEU A 126 -10.09 2.21 19.58
N THR A 127 -9.27 1.40 18.91
CA THR A 127 -9.60 0.88 17.57
C THR A 127 -10.74 -0.14 17.59
N ILE A 128 -11.18 -0.65 18.75
CA ILE A 128 -12.29 -1.59 18.87
C ILE A 128 -13.65 -0.89 18.68
N ALA A 129 -13.72 0.42 18.97
CA ALA A 129 -14.96 1.18 18.97
C ALA A 129 -15.76 1.06 17.65
N PRO A 130 -17.11 1.03 17.68
CA PRO A 130 -17.93 0.83 16.48
C PRO A 130 -17.60 1.79 15.33
N THR A 131 -17.78 1.35 14.09
CA THR A 131 -17.41 2.12 12.87
C THR A 131 -18.13 3.46 12.74
N GLY A 132 -19.35 3.58 13.29
CA GLY A 132 -20.11 4.84 13.33
C GLY A 132 -19.67 5.84 14.41
N TRP A 133 -18.66 5.53 15.22
CA TRP A 133 -18.18 6.44 16.26
C TRP A 133 -17.17 7.44 15.71
N GLY A 134 -17.55 8.72 15.73
CA GLY A 134 -16.62 9.82 15.45
C GLY A 134 -15.66 10.10 16.61
N ARG A 135 -14.64 10.92 16.33
CA ARG A 135 -13.57 11.33 17.28
C ARG A 135 -14.13 11.85 18.61
N GLN A 136 -15.13 12.72 18.56
CA GLN A 136 -15.75 13.34 19.74
C GLN A 136 -16.47 12.32 20.63
N LYS A 137 -17.15 11.34 20.02
CA LYS A 137 -17.88 10.29 20.75
C LYS A 137 -16.90 9.36 21.48
N LEU A 138 -15.83 8.97 20.78
CA LEU A 138 -14.71 8.23 21.37
C LEU A 138 -14.05 8.96 22.54
N GLN A 139 -13.82 10.26 22.37
CA GLN A 139 -13.22 11.11 23.41
C GLN A 139 -14.07 11.11 24.68
N LYS A 140 -15.37 11.40 24.54
CA LYS A 140 -16.31 11.45 25.67
C LYS A 140 -16.54 10.08 26.32
N PHE A 141 -16.50 9.00 25.56
CA PHE A 141 -16.80 7.67 26.08
C PHE A 141 -15.63 7.09 26.90
N PHE A 142 -14.42 7.16 26.36
CA PHE A 142 -13.20 6.60 26.96
C PHE A 142 -12.40 7.62 27.80
N ASP A 143 -12.85 8.87 27.89
CA ASP A 143 -12.11 9.99 28.52
C ASP A 143 -10.68 10.11 27.95
N SER A 144 -10.59 9.93 26.63
CA SER A 144 -9.31 9.94 25.90
C SER A 144 -8.95 11.34 25.40
N SER A 145 -7.72 11.55 24.97
CA SER A 145 -7.34 12.79 24.27
C SER A 145 -7.82 12.78 22.82
N GLU A 146 -8.13 13.95 22.26
CA GLU A 146 -8.51 14.09 20.84
C GLU A 146 -7.46 13.45 19.91
N ARG A 147 -6.17 13.60 20.24
CA ARG A 147 -5.06 13.01 19.49
C ARG A 147 -5.14 11.48 19.46
N GLN A 148 -5.44 10.83 20.58
CA GLN A 148 -5.57 9.37 20.66
C GLN A 148 -6.79 8.89 19.86
N ALA A 149 -7.94 9.56 20.00
CA ALA A 149 -9.15 9.23 19.25
C ALA A 149 -8.98 9.41 17.73
N ARG A 150 -8.29 10.47 17.29
CA ARG A 150 -7.94 10.64 15.86
C ARG A 150 -7.03 9.50 15.40
N ARG A 151 -5.97 9.21 16.17
CA ARG A 151 -4.96 8.23 15.79
C ARG A 151 -5.53 6.81 15.75
N SER A 152 -6.43 6.45 16.66
CA SER A 152 -7.07 5.13 16.65
C SER A 152 -7.95 4.93 15.43
N LEU A 153 -8.68 5.96 14.99
CA LEU A 153 -9.48 5.89 13.75
C LEU A 153 -8.60 5.72 12.51
N GLU A 154 -7.48 6.43 12.42
CA GLU A 154 -6.50 6.25 11.33
C GLU A 154 -5.90 4.84 11.32
N ILE A 155 -5.55 4.31 12.50
CA ILE A 155 -5.02 2.96 12.63
C ILE A 155 -6.10 1.95 12.26
N ARG A 156 -7.35 2.12 12.68
CA ARG A 156 -8.45 1.24 12.30
C ARG A 156 -8.69 1.25 10.79
N ALA A 157 -8.62 2.42 10.16
CA ALA A 157 -8.79 2.55 8.71
C ALA A 157 -7.65 1.89 7.91
N SER A 158 -6.41 1.94 8.42
CA SER A 158 -5.24 1.40 7.72
C SER A 158 -4.91 -0.06 8.06
N LYS A 159 -5.09 -0.47 9.31
CA LYS A 159 -4.67 -1.78 9.86
C LYS A 159 -5.79 -2.60 10.46
N GLY A 160 -7.02 -2.08 10.51
CA GLY A 160 -8.17 -2.79 11.08
C GLY A 160 -8.27 -2.72 12.61
N VAL A 161 -9.18 -3.53 13.15
CA VAL A 161 -9.44 -3.63 14.60
C VAL A 161 -8.23 -4.21 15.31
N LEU A 162 -7.86 -3.62 16.46
CA LEU A 162 -6.66 -3.95 17.24
C LEU A 162 -5.34 -3.79 16.45
N GLY A 163 -5.33 -2.93 15.44
CA GLY A 163 -4.13 -2.60 14.69
C GLY A 163 -3.02 -2.03 15.58
N SER A 164 -1.80 -2.54 15.43
CA SER A 164 -0.65 -2.07 16.21
C SER A 164 -0.29 -0.63 15.85
N SER A 165 -0.25 0.24 16.85
CA SER A 165 0.46 1.51 16.73
C SER A 165 1.96 1.19 16.77
N GLU A 166 2.51 0.74 15.65
CA GLU A 166 3.96 0.78 15.46
C GLU A 166 4.37 2.22 15.72
N ASP A 167 5.08 2.41 16.82
CA ASP A 167 5.72 3.65 17.09
C ASP A 167 6.68 3.91 15.93
N LEU A 168 6.32 4.87 15.07
CA LEU A 168 7.30 5.59 14.25
C LEU A 168 8.35 6.31 15.12
N ARG A 169 8.31 6.14 16.45
CA ARG A 169 9.30 6.57 17.44
C ARG A 169 10.41 5.54 17.68
N GLY A 170 10.54 4.52 16.84
CA GLY A 170 11.82 3.85 16.69
C GLY A 170 12.71 4.72 15.80
N ASN A 171 13.97 4.93 16.18
CA ASN A 171 15.00 5.37 15.23
C ASN A 171 14.93 4.40 14.05
N LYS A 172 14.41 4.85 12.89
CA LYS A 172 14.52 4.05 11.65
C LYS A 172 15.99 3.67 11.55
N LEU A 173 16.25 2.36 11.44
CA LEU A 173 17.61 1.86 11.22
C LEU A 173 18.14 2.57 9.99
N LEU A 174 19.23 3.33 10.16
CA LEU A 174 19.88 3.98 9.05
C LEU A 174 20.38 2.88 8.12
N ASP A 175 20.17 3.06 6.83
CA ASP A 175 20.68 2.12 5.86
C ASP A 175 22.22 2.03 5.93
N LYS A 176 22.75 0.82 5.77
CA LYS A 176 24.18 0.55 5.91
C LYS A 176 24.98 1.32 4.85
N ALA A 177 24.46 1.44 3.63
CA ALA A 177 25.11 2.19 2.56
C ALA A 177 25.24 3.69 2.91
N VAL A 178 24.24 4.26 3.57
CA VAL A 178 24.29 5.65 4.04
C VAL A 178 25.34 5.80 5.15
N ALA A 179 25.39 4.85 6.09
CA ALA A 179 26.40 4.86 7.16
C ALA A 179 27.83 4.80 6.61
N GLU A 180 28.09 3.94 5.62
CA GLU A 180 29.39 3.82 4.97
C GLU A 180 29.76 5.09 4.20
N SER A 181 28.79 5.72 3.53
CA SER A 181 29.00 6.98 2.81
C SER A 181 29.36 8.12 3.76
N VAL A 182 28.75 8.18 4.94
CA VAL A 182 29.10 9.13 6.00
C VAL A 182 30.52 8.89 6.52
N ILE A 183 30.91 7.63 6.74
CA ILE A 183 32.26 7.29 7.19
C ILE A 183 33.31 7.73 6.16
N LYS A 184 33.09 7.39 4.88
CA LYS A 184 33.96 7.82 3.77
C LYS A 184 34.07 9.35 3.69
N PHE A 185 32.95 10.04 3.85
CA PHE A 185 32.93 11.51 3.86
C PHE A 185 33.83 12.11 4.95
N TYR A 186 33.85 11.54 6.15
CA TYR A 186 34.75 12.01 7.21
C TYR A 186 36.23 11.73 6.90
N GLU A 187 36.52 10.70 6.10
CA GLU A 187 37.88 10.31 5.71
C GLU A 187 38.44 11.13 4.54
N GLU A 188 37.61 11.95 3.88
CA GLU A 188 38.03 12.84 2.80
C GLU A 188 39.02 13.91 3.27
N ASP A 189 40.06 14.18 2.47
CA ASP A 189 41.17 15.09 2.82
C ASP A 189 40.75 16.56 2.96
N TRP A 190 39.66 16.94 2.31
CA TRP A 190 39.08 18.29 2.41
C TRP A 190 38.17 18.46 3.64
N ILE A 191 37.75 17.36 4.29
CA ILE A 191 36.99 17.36 5.55
C ILE A 191 37.91 17.16 6.75
N SER A 192 38.85 16.21 6.67
CA SER A 192 39.80 15.92 7.73
C SER A 192 41.18 15.65 7.17
N ARG A 193 42.25 15.91 7.93
CA ARG A 193 43.63 15.62 7.52
C ARG A 193 44.30 14.61 8.42
N ILE A 194 45.12 13.75 7.85
CA ILE A 194 45.96 12.80 8.59
C ILE A 194 46.99 13.57 9.41
N SER A 195 47.17 13.17 10.66
CA SER A 195 48.25 13.66 11.51
C SER A 195 49.62 13.19 11.02
N THR A 196 50.59 14.10 10.98
CA THR A 196 51.98 13.80 10.59
C THR A 196 52.80 13.17 11.73
N ASN A 197 52.27 13.18 12.96
CA ASN A 197 52.98 12.73 14.14
C ASN A 197 52.90 11.20 14.28
N LYS A 198 54.05 10.55 14.46
CA LYS A 198 54.14 9.10 14.70
C LYS A 198 53.45 8.64 15.99
N SER A 199 53.29 9.54 16.97
CA SER A 199 52.58 9.29 18.22
C SER A 199 51.05 9.33 18.07
N ASP A 200 50.55 9.90 16.98
CA ASP A 200 49.12 10.06 16.73
C ASP A 200 48.56 8.86 15.95
N VAL A 201 48.77 7.66 16.49
CA VAL A 201 48.26 6.40 15.95
C VAL A 201 47.37 5.73 17.00
N LEU A 202 46.20 5.27 16.58
CA LEU A 202 45.23 4.55 17.41
C LEU A 202 45.12 3.10 16.96
N LEU A 203 45.00 2.18 17.91
CA LEU A 203 44.72 0.78 17.63
C LEU A 203 43.21 0.57 17.51
N ILE A 204 42.71 0.35 16.28
CA ILE A 204 41.31 0.01 16.00
C ILE A 204 41.29 -1.42 15.48
N LYS A 205 40.55 -2.31 16.15
CA LYS A 205 40.49 -3.75 15.79
C LYS A 205 41.90 -4.40 15.63
N LYS A 206 42.84 -4.02 16.51
CA LYS A 206 44.26 -4.45 16.50
C LYS A 206 45.09 -3.94 15.31
N GLN A 207 44.55 -3.04 14.49
CA GLN A 207 45.30 -2.38 13.41
C GLN A 207 45.67 -0.95 13.80
N PRO A 208 46.92 -0.51 13.56
CA PRO A 208 47.34 0.86 13.78
C PRO A 208 46.72 1.77 12.69
N VAL A 209 45.84 2.68 13.09
CA VAL A 209 45.19 3.68 12.23
C VAL A 209 45.65 5.07 12.67
N PRO A 210 46.21 5.90 11.79
CA PRO A 210 46.63 7.25 12.15
C PRO A 210 45.39 8.12 12.49
N LYS A 211 45.55 9.03 13.45
CA LYS A 211 44.50 9.99 13.76
C LYS A 211 44.32 10.96 12.59
N ARG A 212 43.08 11.33 12.34
CA ARG A 212 42.69 12.40 11.42
C ARG A 212 42.07 13.55 12.21
N PHE A 213 42.34 14.77 11.82
CA PHE A 213 41.84 15.98 12.44
C PHE A 213 40.91 16.73 11.48
N MET A 214 39.68 17.00 11.89
CA MET A 214 38.70 17.70 11.04
C MET A 214 39.10 19.14 10.78
N LEU A 215 39.00 19.60 9.53
CA LEU A 215 39.27 20.98 9.14
C LEU A 215 38.08 21.92 9.38
N LEU A 216 36.88 21.34 9.48
CA LEU A 216 35.61 22.03 9.68
C LEU A 216 35.01 21.65 11.03
N THR A 217 34.12 22.49 11.53
CA THR A 217 33.26 22.10 12.65
C THR A 217 32.32 20.96 12.25
N MET A 218 31.85 20.20 13.24
CA MET A 218 30.87 19.12 13.00
C MET A 218 29.60 19.63 12.31
N GLY A 219 29.19 20.87 12.60
CA GLY A 219 28.01 21.51 12.01
C GLY A 219 28.18 21.82 10.53
N GLU A 220 29.30 22.45 10.17
CA GLU A 220 29.64 22.77 8.77
C GLU A 220 29.85 21.50 7.94
N ALA A 221 30.52 20.48 8.51
CA ALA A 221 30.69 19.19 7.85
C ALA A 221 29.34 18.53 7.53
N PHE A 222 28.35 18.66 8.41
CA PHE A 222 27.00 18.13 8.14
C PHE A 222 26.27 18.90 7.02
N GLU A 223 26.46 20.22 6.94
CA GLU A 223 25.87 21.03 5.88
C GLU A 223 26.51 20.71 4.53
N GLN A 224 27.84 20.60 4.48
CA GLN A 224 28.59 20.10 3.34
C GLN A 224 28.14 18.70 2.90
N PHE A 225 27.91 17.79 3.86
CA PHE A 225 27.41 16.44 3.56
C PHE A 225 26.04 16.48 2.88
N LYS A 226 25.12 17.32 3.35
CA LYS A 226 23.79 17.46 2.73
C LYS A 226 23.84 18.04 1.31
N ILE A 227 24.79 18.94 1.05
CA ILE A 227 24.98 19.54 -0.27
C ILE A 227 25.55 18.49 -1.24
N ASN A 228 26.54 17.72 -0.80
CA ASN A 228 27.22 16.74 -1.65
C ASN A 228 26.41 15.44 -1.83
N PHE A 229 25.53 15.12 -0.88
CA PHE A 229 24.72 13.89 -0.89
C PHE A 229 23.25 14.18 -0.59
N PRO A 230 22.53 14.91 -1.46
CA PRO A 230 21.14 15.29 -1.24
C PRO A 230 20.18 14.09 -1.14
N GLN A 231 20.55 12.95 -1.73
CA GLN A 231 19.80 11.69 -1.69
C GLN A 231 19.83 11.01 -0.32
N HIS A 232 20.80 11.33 0.54
CA HIS A 232 20.97 10.67 1.83
C HIS A 232 20.24 11.41 2.95
N VAL A 233 19.11 10.84 3.39
CA VAL A 233 18.33 11.41 4.49
C VAL A 233 18.92 10.96 5.84
N ILE A 234 19.67 11.86 6.48
CA ILE A 234 20.26 11.62 7.80
C ILE A 234 20.04 12.82 8.75
N GLY A 235 19.76 12.52 10.02
CA GLY A 235 19.63 13.51 11.08
C GLY A 235 20.99 13.89 11.69
N ARG A 236 21.10 15.13 12.21
CA ARG A 236 22.33 15.67 12.81
C ARG A 236 22.94 14.75 13.88
N SER A 237 22.14 14.30 14.84
CA SER A 237 22.62 13.42 15.93
C SER A 237 23.23 12.13 15.39
N LYS A 238 22.55 11.46 14.45
CA LYS A 238 23.05 10.22 13.83
C LYS A 238 24.33 10.46 13.02
N PHE A 239 24.41 11.58 12.31
CA PHE A 239 25.63 11.93 11.58
C PHE A 239 26.82 12.16 12.53
N PHE A 240 26.59 12.74 13.70
CA PHE A 240 27.65 12.94 14.70
C PHE A 240 28.06 11.63 15.37
N ASP A 241 27.10 10.74 15.63
CA ASP A 241 27.35 9.40 16.20
C ASP A 241 28.16 8.51 15.25
N LEU A 242 27.99 8.67 13.94
CA LEU A 242 28.68 7.89 12.91
C LEU A 242 30.12 8.32 12.64
N LYS A 243 30.61 9.37 13.32
CA LYS A 243 31.99 9.82 13.17
C LYS A 243 32.96 8.70 13.58
N PRO A 244 33.91 8.31 12.72
CA PRO A 244 34.90 7.31 13.05
C PRO A 244 35.76 7.74 14.25
N ARG A 245 36.13 6.77 15.11
CA ARG A 245 36.93 7.05 16.31
C ARG A 245 38.30 7.68 16.01
N HIS A 246 38.89 7.38 14.85
CA HIS A 246 40.17 7.95 14.45
C HIS A 246 40.05 9.40 13.94
N VAL A 247 38.84 9.87 13.63
CA VAL A 247 38.57 11.25 13.21
C VAL A 247 38.22 12.07 14.45
N GLN A 248 39.10 13.01 14.78
CA GLN A 248 38.97 13.89 15.94
C GLN A 248 38.63 15.30 15.47
N PRO A 249 37.73 16.01 16.18
CA PRO A 249 37.54 17.43 15.93
C PRO A 249 38.85 18.16 16.29
N THR A 250 39.25 19.09 15.44
CA THR A 250 40.41 19.94 15.69
C THR A 250 40.12 20.87 16.87
N ARG A 251 41.08 20.98 17.79
CA ARG A 251 41.01 21.89 18.95
C ARG A 251 41.54 23.31 18.64
N PHE A 252 41.98 23.55 17.40
CA PHE A 252 42.94 24.61 17.08
C PHE A 252 42.38 25.75 16.22
N HIS A 253 41.06 25.85 16.02
CA HIS A 253 40.53 26.88 15.11
C HIS A 253 40.61 28.32 15.64
N ASP A 254 41.02 28.53 16.90
CA ASP A 254 41.17 29.87 17.47
C ASP A 254 42.62 30.24 17.86
N THR A 255 43.61 29.36 17.62
CA THR A 255 45.01 29.69 17.94
C THR A 255 45.94 29.41 16.75
N CYS A 256 46.68 30.42 16.31
CA CYS A 256 47.73 30.25 15.31
C CYS A 256 48.81 29.32 15.85
N CYS A 257 49.06 28.19 15.19
CA CYS A 257 50.21 27.31 15.47
C CYS A 257 51.47 27.73 14.71
N CYS A 258 51.56 29.00 14.29
CA CYS A 258 52.75 29.52 13.64
C CYS A 258 53.87 29.71 14.67
N VAL A 259 55.12 29.56 14.24
CA VAL A 259 56.33 29.71 15.10
C VAL A 259 56.27 30.99 15.95
N TYR A 260 55.72 32.07 15.40
CA TYR A 260 55.56 33.33 16.11
C TYR A 260 54.60 33.26 17.31
N HIS A 261 53.43 32.65 17.15
CA HIS A 261 52.44 32.53 18.24
C HIS A 261 52.83 31.44 19.24
N GLU A 262 53.44 30.34 18.79
CA GLU A 262 53.94 29.30 19.70
C GLU A 262 55.12 29.80 20.55
N ASN A 263 56.05 30.57 19.97
CA ASN A 263 57.13 31.22 20.71
C ASN A 263 56.58 32.24 21.72
N PHE A 264 55.52 32.98 21.36
CA PHE A 264 54.89 33.94 22.27
C PHE A 264 54.23 33.24 23.47
N ASP A 265 53.52 32.12 23.24
CA ASP A 265 52.93 31.31 24.31
C ASP A 265 54.00 30.70 25.22
N LEU A 266 55.13 30.26 24.67
CA LEU A 266 56.28 29.77 25.46
C LEU A 266 56.85 30.87 26.36
N LEU A 267 57.01 32.10 25.84
CA LEU A 267 57.47 33.25 26.62
C LEU A 267 56.52 33.59 27.76
N LEU A 268 55.20 33.56 27.53
CA LEU A 268 54.19 33.78 28.56
C LEU A 268 54.25 32.71 29.66
N LYS A 269 54.44 31.44 29.31
CA LYS A 269 54.59 30.33 30.26
C LYS A 269 55.85 30.41 31.11
N VAL A 270 56.96 30.89 30.55
CA VAL A 270 58.20 31.12 31.31
C VAL A 270 58.02 32.29 32.26
N LYS A 271 57.45 33.40 31.78
CA LYS A 271 57.20 34.59 32.61
C LYS A 271 56.29 34.26 33.78
N SER A 272 55.18 33.55 33.57
CA SER A 272 54.28 33.18 34.67
C SER A 272 54.98 32.36 35.75
N LYS A 273 55.82 31.37 35.38
CA LYS A 273 56.62 30.60 36.34
C LYS A 273 57.62 31.43 37.12
N LEU A 274 58.25 32.43 36.49
CA LEU A 274 59.18 33.34 37.18
C LEU A 274 58.45 34.24 38.19
N PHE A 275 57.25 34.74 37.84
CA PHE A 275 56.43 35.54 38.77
C PHE A 275 55.95 34.74 39.99
N PHE A 276 55.68 33.43 39.85
CA PHE A 276 55.33 32.58 40.99
C PHE A 276 56.54 32.12 41.83
N SER A 277 57.74 32.12 41.26
CA SER A 277 58.99 31.79 41.96
C SER A 277 59.59 32.94 42.77
N GLN A 278 59.19 34.18 42.53
CA GLN A 278 59.69 35.38 43.24
C GLN A 278 58.79 35.83 44.41
N ASN A 279 57.64 35.18 44.61
CA ASN A 279 56.68 35.48 45.68
C ASN A 279 56.64 34.39 46.76
N HIS A 280 57.72 33.60 46.87
CA HIS A 280 58.02 32.65 47.94
C HIS A 280 59.46 32.87 48.41
#